data_AF-A0A7W0Y4G8-F1
#
_entry.id   AF-A0A7W0Y4G8-F1
#
_cell.length_a   1.000
_cell.length_b   1.000
_cell.length_c   1.000
_cell.angle_alpha   90.00
_cell.angle_beta   90.00
_cell.angle_gamma   90.00
#
_symmetry.space_group_name_H-M   'P 1'
#
loop_
_entity.id
_entity.type
_entity.pdbx_description
1 polymer ?
#
loop_
_entity_poly.entity_id
_entity_poly.type
_entity_poly.pdbx_seq_one_letter_code
_entity_poly.pdbx_strand_id
1 'polypeptide(L)'
;MTDFEGLDFHHADLAITVARTAEGVTLYLSGTADVHAIAPLGAILPKLHAEVLRLALPEVVIDIQGLEFMNSSCLKAFVSWIALDQDTAPGQQYKIRFVRNQALAWQRRTISALACFAVDLIQPVT
;
A
#
# COMPACT_ATOMS: atom_id res chain seq x y z
N MET A 1 -8.10 -2.84 21.80
CA MET A 1 -7.16 -1.92 21.12
C MET A 1 -7.00 -2.48 19.72
N THR A 2 -7.49 -1.75 18.72
CA THR A 2 -7.49 -2.22 17.33
C THR A 2 -6.06 -2.08 16.81
N ASP A 3 -5.42 -3.15 16.33
CA ASP A 3 -3.97 -3.14 16.05
C ASP A 3 -3.50 -2.07 15.03
N PHE A 4 -4.43 -1.43 14.31
CA PHE A 4 -4.16 -0.40 13.29
C PHE A 4 -4.75 0.99 13.65
N GLU A 5 -5.14 1.19 14.91
CA GLU A 5 -5.68 2.46 15.41
C GLU A 5 -4.67 3.61 15.23
N GLY A 6 -5.11 4.70 14.59
CA GLY A 6 -4.26 5.88 14.32
C GLY A 6 -3.41 5.82 13.05
N LEU A 7 -3.64 4.83 12.18
CA LEU A 7 -3.07 4.80 10.82
C LEU A 7 -3.97 5.43 9.75
N ASP A 8 -5.20 5.75 10.10
CA ASP A 8 -6.11 6.48 9.23
C ASP A 8 -5.67 7.93 9.07
N PHE A 9 -5.82 8.45 7.86
CA PHE A 9 -5.50 9.83 7.53
C PHE A 9 -6.52 10.39 6.54
N HIS A 10 -7.06 11.55 6.85
CA HIS A 10 -7.98 12.27 5.97
C HIS A 10 -7.52 13.72 5.84
N HIS A 11 -7.38 14.18 4.60
CA HIS A 11 -7.03 15.57 4.31
C HIS A 11 -7.57 15.99 2.95
N ALA A 12 -8.49 16.96 2.93
CA ALA A 12 -9.09 17.59 1.76
C ALA A 12 -9.49 16.59 0.66
N ASP A 13 -8.57 16.26 -0.24
CA ASP A 13 -8.76 15.40 -1.40
C ASP A 13 -8.09 14.03 -1.27
N LEU A 14 -7.58 13.65 -0.10
CA LEU A 14 -6.98 12.33 0.14
C LEU A 14 -7.58 11.69 1.40
N ALA A 15 -7.98 10.43 1.26
CA ALA A 15 -8.29 9.57 2.38
C ALA A 15 -7.45 8.28 2.31
N ILE A 16 -6.85 7.93 3.44
CA ILE A 16 -6.14 6.69 3.69
C ILE A 16 -6.81 6.02 4.88
N THR A 17 -7.30 4.80 4.68
CA THR A 17 -7.96 4.04 5.76
C THR A 17 -7.34 2.65 5.85
N VAL A 18 -7.08 2.20 7.07
CA VAL A 18 -6.52 0.88 7.36
C VAL A 18 -7.56 0.01 8.04
N ALA A 19 -7.92 -1.11 7.40
CA ALA A 19 -8.86 -2.06 7.95
C ALA A 19 -8.24 -3.44 8.11
N ARG A 20 -8.42 -4.02 9.29
CA ARG A 20 -8.09 -5.43 9.52
C ARG A 20 -9.10 -6.32 8.79
N THR A 21 -8.60 -7.37 8.13
CA THR A 21 -9.43 -8.43 7.57
C THR A 21 -9.16 -9.75 8.28
N ALA A 22 -9.92 -10.80 7.95
CA ALA A 22 -9.70 -12.14 8.49
C ALA A 22 -8.31 -12.70 8.13
N GLU A 23 -7.78 -12.31 6.97
CA GLU A 23 -6.59 -12.91 6.35
C GLU A 23 -5.38 -11.96 6.34
N GLY A 24 -5.56 -10.69 6.69
CA GLY A 24 -4.49 -9.70 6.63
C GLY A 24 -4.97 -8.30 6.96
N VAL A 25 -4.48 -7.31 6.22
CA VAL A 25 -4.87 -5.91 6.37
C VAL A 25 -5.04 -5.26 5.00
N THR A 26 -6.01 -4.36 4.89
CA THR A 26 -6.25 -3.56 3.69
C THR A 26 -5.97 -2.08 3.95
N LEU A 27 -5.15 -1.47 3.11
CA LEU A 27 -4.95 -0.03 3.01
C LEU A 27 -5.80 0.49 1.84
N TYR A 28 -6.84 1.25 2.15
CA TYR A 28 -7.69 1.92 1.17
C TYR A 28 -7.16 3.32 0.91
N LEU A 29 -6.94 3.66 -0.35
CA LEU A 29 -6.59 5.01 -0.79
C LEU A 29 -7.65 5.55 -1.74
N SER A 30 -8.11 6.77 -1.47
CA SER A 30 -9.05 7.47 -2.36
C SER A 30 -8.75 8.95 -2.50
N GLY A 31 -9.13 9.50 -3.66
CA GLY A 31 -8.87 10.88 -4.05
C GLY A 31 -7.51 11.08 -4.75
N THR A 32 -6.73 12.08 -4.35
CA THR A 32 -5.52 12.53 -5.05
C THR A 32 -4.26 12.35 -4.19
N ALA A 33 -3.34 11.50 -4.64
CA ALA A 33 -2.04 11.28 -3.99
C ALA A 33 -0.96 12.18 -4.63
N ASP A 34 -0.91 13.44 -4.21
CA ASP A 34 0.04 14.45 -4.69
C ASP A 34 1.11 14.83 -3.64
N VAL A 35 1.63 16.05 -3.66
CA VAL A 35 2.63 16.53 -2.70
C VAL A 35 2.18 16.43 -1.24
N HIS A 36 0.88 16.59 -0.99
CA HIS A 36 0.31 16.52 0.37
C HIS A 36 0.22 15.09 0.89
N ALA A 37 0.22 14.10 -0.01
CA ALA A 37 0.18 12.68 0.33
C ALA A 37 1.56 12.10 0.71
N ILE A 38 2.66 12.79 0.39
CA ILE A 38 4.03 12.27 0.59
C ILE A 38 4.32 12.01 2.08
N ALA A 39 4.09 13.02 2.93
CA ALA A 39 4.32 12.92 4.36
C ALA A 39 3.45 11.85 5.05
N PRO A 40 2.12 11.80 4.85
CA PRO A 40 1.29 10.76 5.47
C PRO A 40 1.64 9.36 4.95
N LEU A 41 1.88 9.16 3.65
CA LEU A 41 2.33 7.85 3.13
C LEU A 41 3.66 7.42 3.74
N GLY A 42 4.62 8.35 3.85
CA GLY A 42 5.91 8.10 4.48
C GLY A 42 5.83 7.77 5.98
N ALA A 43 4.77 8.21 6.66
CA ALA A 43 4.53 7.88 8.06
C ALA A 43 3.71 6.59 8.26
N ILE A 44 2.74 6.33 7.39
CA ILE A 44 1.81 5.19 7.52
C ILE A 44 2.45 3.89 7.05
N LEU A 45 3.12 3.87 5.89
CA LEU A 45 3.66 2.63 5.31
C LEU A 45 4.67 1.91 6.23
N PRO A 46 5.63 2.60 6.89
CA PRO A 46 6.55 1.93 7.82
C PRO A 46 5.86 1.40 9.08
N LYS A 47 4.84 2.11 9.58
CA LYS A 47 4.06 1.64 10.74
C LYS A 47 3.20 0.43 10.38
N LEU A 48 2.56 0.47 9.22
CA LEU A 48 1.81 -0.67 8.67
C LEU A 48 2.71 -1.89 8.54
N HIS A 49 3.91 -1.73 7.97
CA HIS A 49 4.91 -2.79 7.87
C HIS A 49 5.26 -3.39 9.25
N ALA A 50 5.59 -2.54 10.23
CA ALA A 50 5.92 -3.01 11.58
C ALA A 50 4.78 -3.81 12.22
N GLU A 51 3.53 -3.35 12.09
CA GLU A 51 2.37 -4.06 12.63
C GLU A 51 2.09 -5.38 11.91
N VAL A 52 2.26 -5.41 10.59
CA VAL A 52 2.12 -6.63 9.77
C VAL A 52 3.14 -7.69 10.19
N LEU A 53 4.41 -7.30 10.39
CA LEU A 53 5.44 -8.21 10.89
C LEU A 53 5.18 -8.66 12.33
N ARG A 54 4.80 -7.73 13.21
CA ARG A 54 4.49 -8.03 14.63
C ARG A 54 3.37 -9.06 14.76
N LEU A 55 2.38 -8.99 13.88
CA LEU A 55 1.21 -9.87 13.87
C LEU A 55 1.37 -11.07 12.93
N ALA A 56 2.51 -11.20 12.26
CA ALA A 56 2.80 -12.23 11.27
C ALA A 56 1.69 -12.39 10.21
N LEU A 57 1.23 -11.27 9.64
CA LEU A 57 0.16 -11.32 8.65
C LEU A 57 0.70 -11.74 7.30
N PRO A 58 0.01 -12.66 6.60
CA PRO A 58 0.51 -13.19 5.34
C PRO A 58 0.31 -12.22 4.17
N GLU A 59 -0.57 -11.23 4.30
CA GLU A 59 -0.95 -10.35 3.20
C GLU A 59 -1.28 -8.91 3.64
N VAL A 60 -0.85 -7.96 2.80
CA VAL A 60 -1.32 -6.58 2.78
C VAL A 60 -1.98 -6.30 1.43
N VAL A 61 -3.23 -5.85 1.45
CA VAL A 61 -3.96 -5.39 0.27
C VAL A 61 -3.89 -3.88 0.17
N ILE A 62 -3.48 -3.35 -0.98
CA ILE A 62 -3.49 -1.92 -1.29
C ILE A 62 -4.61 -1.66 -2.29
N ASP A 63 -5.73 -1.11 -1.84
CA ASP A 63 -6.85 -0.75 -2.69
C ASP A 63 -6.70 0.71 -3.14
N ILE A 64 -6.40 0.89 -4.43
CA ILE A 64 -6.27 2.21 -5.08
C ILE A 64 -7.43 2.51 -6.02
N GLN A 65 -8.52 1.73 -6.02
CA GLN A 65 -9.63 1.94 -6.95
C GLN A 65 -10.25 3.34 -6.85
N GLY A 66 -10.24 3.91 -5.64
CA GLY A 66 -10.73 5.26 -5.36
C GLY A 66 -9.71 6.36 -5.64
N LEU A 67 -8.46 6.05 -6.00
CA LEU A 67 -7.48 7.08 -6.36
C LEU A 67 -7.72 7.57 -7.79
N GLU A 68 -7.82 8.88 -7.93
CA GLU A 68 -7.97 9.57 -9.21
C GLU A 68 -6.60 9.85 -9.83
N PHE A 69 -5.60 10.12 -8.99
CA PHE A 69 -4.23 10.45 -9.39
C PHE A 69 -3.19 10.05 -8.34
N MET A 70 -1.97 9.74 -8.81
CA MET A 70 -0.80 9.56 -7.95
C MET A 70 0.45 10.11 -8.67
N ASN A 71 1.21 10.97 -7.99
CA ASN A 71 2.48 11.46 -8.52
C ASN A 71 3.65 10.48 -8.26
N SER A 72 4.80 10.78 -8.86
CA SER A 72 6.01 9.95 -8.74
C SER A 72 6.58 9.90 -7.32
N SER A 73 6.44 10.97 -6.53
CA SER A 73 6.92 11.01 -5.15
C SER A 73 6.12 10.07 -4.24
N CYS A 74 4.79 9.98 -4.43
CA CYS A 74 3.95 9.02 -3.73
C CYS A 74 4.26 7.59 -4.16
N LEU A 75 4.45 7.35 -5.46
CA LEU A 75 4.88 6.05 -5.97
C LEU A 75 6.21 5.60 -5.36
N LYS A 76 7.16 6.53 -5.19
CA LYS A 76 8.45 6.26 -4.55
C LYS A 76 8.28 5.76 -3.10
N ALA A 77 7.29 6.28 -2.36
CA ALA A 77 7.01 5.80 -1.00
C ALA A 77 6.62 4.30 -1.01
N PHE A 78 5.80 3.87 -1.98
CA PHE A 78 5.48 2.45 -2.16
C PHE A 78 6.71 1.62 -2.54
N VAL A 79 7.54 2.10 -3.48
CA VAL A 79 8.77 1.39 -3.88
C VAL A 79 9.69 1.19 -2.67
N SER A 80 9.90 2.21 -1.85
CA SER A 80 10.71 2.11 -0.63
C SER A 80 10.12 1.15 0.40
N TRP A 81 8.79 1.12 0.55
CA TRP A 81 8.12 0.19 1.43
C TRP A 81 8.20 -1.27 0.94
N ILE A 82 8.05 -1.50 -0.37
CA ILE A 82 8.22 -2.83 -0.96
C ILE A 82 9.67 -3.32 -0.78
N ALA A 83 10.66 -2.45 -0.97
CA ALA A 83 12.06 -2.78 -0.74
C ALA A 83 12.33 -3.15 0.73
N LEU A 84 11.67 -2.47 1.69
CA LEU A 84 11.78 -2.80 3.11
C LEU A 84 11.29 -4.23 3.42
N ASP A 85 10.21 -4.67 2.78
CA ASP A 85 9.74 -6.05 2.91
C ASP A 85 10.68 -7.04 2.19
N GLN A 86 11.27 -6.69 1.03
CA GLN A 86 12.29 -7.51 0.37
C GLN A 86 13.52 -7.76 1.26
N ASP A 87 13.92 -6.77 2.06
CA ASP A 87 15.06 -6.87 2.98
C ASP A 87 14.72 -7.58 4.30
N THR A 88 13.45 -7.92 4.53
CA THR A 88 13.02 -8.68 5.71
C THR A 88 13.48 -10.14 5.63
N ALA A 89 13.80 -10.74 6.79
CA ALA A 89 14.34 -12.09 6.84
C ALA A 89 13.45 -13.12 6.10
N PRO A 90 14.04 -14.12 5.42
CA PRO A 90 13.26 -15.15 4.74
C PRO A 90 12.25 -15.82 5.67
N GLY A 91 10.99 -15.90 5.24
CA GLY A 91 9.88 -16.46 6.03
C GLY A 91 9.15 -15.45 6.94
N GLN A 92 9.60 -14.20 7.02
CA GLN A 92 8.89 -13.11 7.71
C GLN A 92 8.21 -12.12 6.76
N GLN A 93 8.52 -12.20 5.46
CA GLN A 93 7.92 -11.38 4.41
C GLN A 93 6.43 -11.68 4.23
N TYR A 94 5.70 -10.71 3.71
CA TYR A 94 4.27 -10.85 3.41
C TYR A 94 3.98 -10.54 1.94
N LYS A 95 2.83 -10.99 1.46
CA LYS A 95 2.38 -10.68 0.10
C LYS A 95 1.79 -9.28 0.04
N ILE A 96 2.07 -8.56 -1.04
CA ILE A 96 1.49 -7.25 -1.32
C ILE A 96 0.57 -7.39 -2.53
N ARG A 97 -0.72 -7.10 -2.36
CA ARG A 97 -1.71 -7.22 -3.43
C ARG A 97 -2.32 -5.88 -3.76
N PHE A 98 -2.24 -5.45 -5.02
CA PHE A 98 -2.86 -4.20 -5.45
C PHE A 98 -4.22 -4.45 -6.09
N VAL A 99 -5.26 -3.79 -5.56
CA VAL A 99 -6.58 -3.70 -6.16
C VAL A 99 -6.69 -2.37 -6.88
N ARG A 100 -7.03 -2.41 -8.17
CA ARG A 100 -6.98 -1.26 -9.08
C ARG A 100 -8.23 -1.15 -9.93
N ASN A 101 -8.58 0.06 -10.33
CA ASN A 101 -9.61 0.34 -11.30
C ASN A 101 -9.05 0.14 -12.73
N GLN A 102 -9.54 -0.89 -13.43
CA GLN A 102 -9.06 -1.24 -14.78
C GLN A 102 -9.35 -0.19 -15.85
N ALA A 103 -10.32 0.69 -15.62
CA ALA A 103 -10.64 1.79 -16.53
C ALA A 103 -9.57 2.89 -16.51
N LEU A 104 -8.79 3.01 -15.43
CA LEU A 104 -7.75 4.03 -15.28
C LEU A 104 -6.40 3.52 -15.80
N ALA A 105 -6.01 3.99 -16.99
CA ALA A 105 -4.79 3.55 -17.67
C ALA A 105 -3.51 3.78 -16.84
N TRP A 106 -3.46 4.84 -16.03
CA TRP A 106 -2.32 5.12 -15.17
C TRP A 106 -2.18 4.06 -14.07
N GLN A 107 -3.28 3.64 -13.43
CA GLN A 107 -3.25 2.59 -12.40
C GLN A 107 -2.75 1.28 -13.00
N ARG A 108 -3.22 0.94 -14.21
CA ARG A 108 -2.74 -0.25 -14.90
C ARG A 108 -1.22 -0.22 -15.11
N ARG A 109 -0.70 0.88 -15.68
CA ARG A 109 0.73 1.02 -16.00
C ARG A 109 1.60 1.02 -14.75
N THR A 110 1.21 1.80 -13.73
CA THR A 110 1.98 1.93 -12.49
C THR A 110 2.06 0.62 -11.72
N ILE A 111 0.93 -0.09 -11.56
CA ILE A 111 0.93 -1.39 -10.86
C ILE A 111 1.71 -2.45 -11.64
N SER A 112 1.61 -2.46 -12.98
CA SER A 112 2.44 -3.37 -13.78
C SER A 112 3.93 -3.09 -13.61
N ALA A 113 4.35 -1.82 -13.53
CA ALA A 113 5.74 -1.47 -13.26
C ALA A 113 6.21 -1.91 -11.86
N LEU A 114 5.36 -1.75 -10.83
CA LEU A 114 5.66 -2.25 -9.49
C LEU A 114 5.78 -3.78 -9.46
N ALA A 115 4.87 -4.50 -10.13
CA ALA A 115 4.92 -5.96 -10.21
C ALA A 115 6.21 -6.46 -10.88
N CYS A 116 6.76 -5.73 -11.86
CA CYS A 116 8.07 -6.05 -12.43
C CYS A 116 9.24 -5.78 -11.46
N PHE A 117 9.10 -4.83 -10.54
CA PHE A 117 10.12 -4.50 -9.54
C PHE A 117 10.20 -5.54 -8.41
N ALA A 118 9.07 -6.11 -8.01
CA ALA A 118 9.00 -7.11 -6.94
C ALA A 118 8.10 -8.30 -7.34
N VAL A 119 8.62 -9.10 -8.27
CA VAL A 119 7.90 -10.20 -8.92
C VAL A 119 7.36 -11.24 -7.92
N ASP A 120 8.11 -11.53 -6.86
CA ASP A 120 7.74 -12.56 -5.88
C ASP A 120 6.80 -12.06 -4.77
N LEU A 121 6.72 -10.74 -4.56
CA LEU A 121 5.92 -10.13 -3.49
C LEU A 121 4.59 -9.56 -3.98
N ILE A 122 4.51 -9.17 -5.26
CA ILE A 122 3.34 -8.46 -5.79
C ILE A 122 2.47 -9.35 -6.66
N GLN A 123 1.24 -9.58 -6.21
CA GLN A 123 0.24 -10.29 -7.01
C GLN A 123 -0.74 -9.30 -7.67
N PRO A 124 -0.77 -9.21 -9.02
CA PRO A 124 -1.82 -8.46 -9.70
C PRO A 124 -3.15 -9.22 -9.59
N VAL A 125 -4.20 -8.55 -9.11
CA VAL A 125 -5.57 -9.08 -9.22
C VAL A 125 -6.06 -8.81 -10.65
N THR A 126 -6.48 -9.87 -11.32
CA THR A 126 -6.99 -9.83 -12.71
C THR A 126 -8.48 -9.49 -12.71
#